data_AF-A0A7C2B2P1-F1
#
_entry.id   AF-A0A7C2B2P1-F1
#
_cell.length_a   1.000
_cell.length_b   1.000
_cell.length_c   1.000
_cell.angle_alpha   90.00
_cell.angle_beta   90.00
_cell.angle_gamma   90.00
#
_symmetry.space_group_name_H-M   'P 1'
#
loop_
_entity.id
_entity.type
_entity.pdbx_description
1 polymer ?
#
loop_
_entity_poly.entity_id
_entity_poly.type
_entity_poly.pdbx_seq_one_letter_code
_entity_poly.pdbx_strand_id
1 'polypeptide(L)'
;MENGIGLDVVQEAIRTVDFLLSQNRSRYPGDLPPTHPFKLSAWREGKTRMESDGPFFEFQDSSAVTDPLEETLELNRAYAEALLIHEQLHQVKFDPRMREELIQRALGILPATELGRFLEIHSCAAALPRNIADSNERLLEAFNLITRRFGEASALAYIMLIVAGLRARSEFENYGRKIDLLFQKVVEGPAVAQMLEMVTLNGRRAGFEPQFRLLVALRERLWQMKPSRLAP
;
A
#
# COMPACT_ATOMS: atom_id res chain seq x y z
N MET A 1 17.48 30.39 21.85
CA MET A 1 16.62 31.29 21.04
C MET A 1 15.63 30.38 20.34
N GLU A 2 14.47 30.20 20.95
CA GLU A 2 13.37 29.41 20.41
C GLU A 2 12.69 30.24 19.32
N ASN A 3 12.99 29.93 18.05
CA ASN A 3 12.18 30.39 16.93
C ASN A 3 10.90 29.55 16.92
N GLY A 4 9.96 29.88 17.80
CA GLY A 4 8.62 29.32 17.75
C GLY A 4 8.00 29.67 16.39
N ILE A 5 7.67 28.65 15.59
CA ILE A 5 6.90 28.84 14.36
C ILE A 5 5.56 29.41 14.79
N GLY A 6 5.24 30.61 14.31
CA GLY A 6 3.98 31.28 14.63
C GLY A 6 2.78 30.42 14.18
N LEU A 7 1.72 30.42 14.97
CA LEU A 7 0.49 29.65 14.70
C LEU A 7 -0.05 29.90 13.29
N ASP A 8 0.06 31.14 12.81
CA ASP A 8 -0.37 31.56 11.46
C ASP A 8 0.42 30.85 10.36
N VAL A 9 1.71 30.61 10.57
CA VAL A 9 2.58 29.91 9.60
C VAL A 9 2.21 28.43 9.52
N VAL A 10 1.88 27.81 10.65
CA VAL A 10 1.40 26.42 10.69
C VAL A 10 0.04 26.29 10.00
N GLN A 11 -0.89 27.22 10.25
CA GLN A 11 -2.20 27.21 9.58
C GLN A 11 -2.09 27.38 8.07
N GLU A 12 -1.18 28.24 7.60
CA GLU A 12 -0.95 28.42 6.16
C GLU A 12 -0.32 27.16 5.52
N ALA A 13 0.61 26.51 6.22
CA ALA A 13 1.18 25.24 5.77
C ALA A 13 0.11 24.14 5.66
N ILE A 14 -0.81 24.06 6.63
CA ILE A 14 -1.95 23.13 6.58
C ILE A 14 -2.83 23.43 5.36
N ARG A 15 -3.27 24.67 5.16
CA ARG A 15 -4.11 25.04 4.00
C ARG A 15 -3.44 24.73 2.67
N THR A 16 -2.12 24.92 2.59
CA THR A 16 -1.34 24.59 1.40
C THR A 16 -1.36 23.09 1.11
N VAL A 17 -1.20 22.25 2.15
CA VAL A 17 -1.31 20.80 2.02
C VAL A 17 -2.73 20.39 1.65
N ASP A 18 -3.76 20.98 2.25
CA ASP A 18 -5.17 20.68 1.93
C ASP A 18 -5.49 20.99 0.48
N PHE A 19 -5.01 22.13 -0.03
CA PHE A 19 -5.13 22.49 -1.43
C PHE A 19 -4.39 21.50 -2.34
N LEU A 20 -3.17 21.11 -1.97
CA LEU A 20 -2.37 20.11 -2.70
C LEU A 20 -3.10 18.77 -2.79
N LEU A 21 -3.62 18.26 -1.67
CA LEU A 21 -4.35 16.99 -1.62
C LEU A 21 -5.65 17.08 -2.44
N SER A 22 -6.39 18.19 -2.31
CA SER A 22 -7.62 18.42 -3.07
C SER A 22 -7.37 18.40 -4.59
N GLN A 23 -6.27 19.03 -5.03
CA GLN A 23 -5.88 19.03 -6.45
C GLN A 23 -5.54 17.61 -6.95
N ASN A 24 -4.75 16.86 -6.17
CA ASN A 24 -4.30 15.52 -6.57
C ASN A 24 -5.38 14.44 -6.47
N ARG A 25 -6.43 14.67 -5.66
CA ARG A 25 -7.60 13.77 -5.58
C ARG A 25 -8.27 13.57 -6.94
N SER A 26 -8.20 14.55 -7.84
CA SER A 26 -8.77 14.42 -9.20
C SER A 26 -7.91 13.56 -10.15
N ARG A 27 -6.61 13.41 -9.88
CA ARG A 27 -5.65 12.65 -10.69
C ARG A 27 -5.63 11.17 -10.31
N TYR A 28 -5.71 10.90 -9.02
CA TYR A 28 -5.82 9.54 -8.49
C TYR A 28 -7.29 9.10 -8.49
N PRO A 29 -7.62 7.84 -8.86
CA PRO A 29 -6.74 6.70 -9.15
C PRO A 29 -6.36 6.54 -10.65
N GLY A 30 -6.76 7.47 -11.52
CA GLY A 30 -6.54 7.37 -12.98
C GLY A 30 -5.07 7.23 -13.38
N ASP A 31 -4.19 7.96 -12.70
CA ASP A 31 -2.75 8.00 -12.99
C ASP A 31 -1.95 6.85 -12.33
N LEU A 32 -2.60 5.96 -11.58
CA LEU A 32 -1.89 4.81 -10.97
C LEU A 32 -1.46 3.80 -12.06
N PRO A 33 -0.32 3.12 -11.92
CA PRO A 33 0.06 2.03 -12.83
C PRO A 33 -1.03 0.96 -12.94
N PRO A 34 -1.24 0.31 -14.10
CA PRO A 34 -2.23 -0.78 -14.23
C PRO A 34 -2.03 -1.93 -13.24
N THR A 35 -0.79 -2.15 -12.82
CA THR A 35 -0.38 -3.14 -11.82
C THR A 35 -0.55 -2.65 -10.38
N HIS A 36 -0.96 -1.40 -10.19
CA HIS A 36 -1.19 -0.87 -8.85
C HIS A 36 -2.36 -1.62 -8.20
N PRO A 37 -2.23 -2.03 -6.93
CA PRO A 37 -3.27 -2.78 -6.26
C PRO A 37 -4.64 -2.13 -6.29
N PHE A 38 -4.72 -0.80 -6.16
CA PHE A 38 -5.99 -0.05 -6.31
C PHE A 38 -6.68 -0.27 -7.67
N LYS A 39 -5.92 -0.42 -8.76
CA LYS A 39 -6.48 -0.74 -10.08
C LYS A 39 -6.84 -2.22 -10.19
N LEU A 40 -6.05 -3.11 -9.60
CA LEU A 40 -6.26 -4.56 -9.68
C LEU A 40 -7.40 -5.08 -8.81
N SER A 41 -7.59 -4.52 -7.61
CA SER A 41 -8.61 -4.98 -6.67
C SER A 41 -10.01 -4.39 -6.91
N ALA A 42 -10.19 -3.63 -8.01
CA ALA A 42 -11.44 -2.94 -8.37
C ALA A 42 -12.06 -2.24 -7.16
N TRP A 43 -11.38 -1.17 -6.70
CA TRP A 43 -11.83 -0.34 -5.59
C TRP A 43 -13.36 -0.17 -5.59
N ARG A 44 -13.98 -0.58 -4.48
CA ARG A 44 -15.21 0.06 -4.01
C ARG A 44 -14.72 1.27 -3.22
N GLU A 45 -15.33 2.44 -3.42
CA GLU A 45 -15.19 3.60 -2.54
C GLU A 45 -15.30 3.18 -1.08
N GLY A 46 -14.17 2.78 -0.50
CA GLY A 46 -14.04 2.61 0.93
C GLY A 46 -14.05 4.02 1.45
N LYS A 47 -15.23 4.46 1.93
CA LYS A 47 -15.55 5.79 2.48
C LYS A 47 -14.27 6.56 2.78
N THR A 48 -13.74 7.25 1.77
CA THR A 48 -12.75 8.28 2.00
C THR A 48 -13.43 9.24 2.95
N ARG A 49 -12.88 9.41 4.14
CA ARG A 49 -13.33 10.44 5.06
C ARG A 49 -13.41 11.76 4.26
N MET A 50 -14.53 12.46 4.42
CA MET A 50 -14.84 13.79 3.86
C MET A 50 -15.57 13.85 2.51
N GLU A 51 -16.87 13.55 2.55
CA GLU A 51 -17.91 14.48 2.11
C GLU A 51 -18.33 15.37 3.30
N SER A 52 -17.40 16.16 3.86
CA SER A 52 -17.74 17.19 4.84
C SER A 52 -17.24 18.53 4.32
N ASP A 53 -18.17 19.38 3.90
CA ASP A 53 -17.98 20.75 3.43
C ASP A 53 -17.46 21.70 4.53
N GLY A 54 -16.28 21.43 5.11
CA GLY A 54 -15.76 22.24 6.22
C GLY A 54 -14.23 22.33 6.28
N PRO A 55 -13.65 23.50 6.62
CA PRO A 55 -12.20 23.71 6.68
C PRO A 55 -11.54 23.17 7.96
N PHE A 56 -12.21 22.25 8.67
CA PHE A 56 -11.68 21.61 9.87
C PHE A 56 -11.97 20.12 9.82
N PHE A 57 -10.88 19.36 9.95
CA PHE A 57 -10.85 17.93 10.15
C PHE A 57 -11.64 17.53 11.39
N GLU A 58 -12.93 17.22 11.23
CA GLU A 58 -13.63 16.45 12.25
C GLU A 58 -12.96 15.08 12.30
N PHE A 59 -12.11 14.86 13.31
CA PHE A 59 -11.86 13.54 13.89
C PHE A 59 -13.20 12.81 13.88
N GLN A 60 -13.36 11.87 12.95
CA GLN A 60 -14.48 10.95 13.04
C GLN A 60 -14.26 10.31 14.39
N ASP A 61 -15.12 10.66 15.32
CA ASP A 61 -15.02 10.28 16.72
C ASP A 61 -14.65 8.80 16.75
N SER A 62 -13.41 8.50 17.16
CA SER A 62 -12.75 7.19 16.95
C SER A 62 -13.36 6.09 17.81
N SER A 63 -14.52 6.36 18.41
CA SER A 63 -15.30 5.48 19.27
C SER A 63 -15.96 4.30 18.52
N ALA A 64 -15.86 4.23 17.19
CA ALA A 64 -16.47 3.17 16.37
C ALA A 64 -15.48 2.30 15.56
N VAL A 65 -14.17 2.59 15.55
CA VAL A 65 -13.20 1.78 14.80
C VAL A 65 -12.87 0.53 15.63
N THR A 66 -13.51 -0.59 15.31
CA THR A 66 -13.25 -1.89 15.95
C THR A 66 -12.12 -2.67 15.31
N ASP A 67 -11.65 -2.25 14.13
CA ASP A 67 -10.60 -2.93 13.37
C ASP A 67 -9.22 -2.29 13.66
N PRO A 68 -8.30 -3.01 14.34
CA PRO A 68 -7.00 -2.47 14.74
C PRO A 68 -6.07 -2.16 13.55
N LEU A 69 -6.29 -2.81 12.40
CA LEU A 69 -5.53 -2.49 11.20
C LEU A 69 -6.03 -1.18 10.60
N GLU A 70 -7.34 -0.94 10.58
CA GLU A 70 -7.90 0.33 10.09
C GLU A 70 -7.42 1.53 10.90
N GLU A 71 -7.36 1.41 12.22
CA GLU A 71 -6.79 2.45 13.09
C GLU A 71 -5.32 2.73 12.73
N THR A 72 -4.52 1.68 12.57
CA THR A 72 -3.11 1.81 12.17
C THR A 72 -2.97 2.48 10.80
N LEU A 73 -3.83 2.13 9.84
CA LEU A 73 -3.84 2.74 8.52
C LEU A 73 -4.23 4.22 8.58
N GLU A 74 -5.18 4.61 9.43
CA GLU A 74 -5.54 6.01 9.59
C GLU A 74 -4.40 6.81 10.25
N LEU A 75 -3.72 6.22 11.24
CA LEU A 75 -2.53 6.83 11.83
C LEU A 75 -1.41 7.04 10.79
N ASN A 76 -1.14 6.05 9.94
CA ASN A 76 -0.16 6.18 8.86
C ASN A 76 -0.57 7.25 7.82
N ARG A 77 -1.87 7.38 7.54
CA ARG A 77 -2.42 8.43 6.66
C ARG A 77 -2.17 9.82 7.24
N ALA A 78 -2.53 10.04 8.50
CA ALA A 78 -2.35 11.30 9.21
C ALA A 78 -0.86 11.64 9.40
N TYR A 79 -0.02 10.62 9.61
CA TYR A 79 1.42 10.80 9.67
C TYR A 79 1.98 11.29 8.31
N ALA A 80 1.48 10.78 7.19
CA ALA A 80 1.88 11.26 5.87
C ALA A 80 1.48 12.73 5.65
N GLU A 81 0.29 13.14 6.08
CA GLU A 81 -0.15 14.54 6.06
C GLU A 81 0.77 15.43 6.90
N ALA A 82 1.08 15.00 8.13
CA ALA A 82 1.98 15.73 9.02
C ALA A 82 3.36 15.92 8.37
N LEU A 83 3.90 14.89 7.73
CA LEU A 83 5.18 15.00 7.01
C LEU A 83 5.13 16.01 5.85
N LEU A 84 4.03 16.05 5.09
CA LEU A 84 3.85 17.06 4.03
C LEU A 84 3.79 18.48 4.62
N ILE A 85 3.15 18.66 5.78
CA ILE A 85 3.14 19.95 6.49
C ILE A 85 4.56 20.32 6.94
N HIS A 86 5.33 19.37 7.49
CA HIS A 86 6.73 19.59 7.86
C HIS A 86 7.62 19.99 6.66
N GLU A 87 7.32 19.48 5.46
CA GLU A 87 7.98 19.92 4.24
C GLU A 87 7.62 21.36 3.87
N GLN A 88 6.34 21.76 3.97
CA GLN A 88 5.91 23.15 3.76
C GLN A 88 6.55 24.12 4.75
N LEU A 89 6.75 23.68 5.99
CA LEU A 89 7.47 24.43 7.03
C LEU A 89 9.01 24.43 6.84
N HIS A 90 9.52 23.85 5.75
CA HIS A 90 10.95 23.73 5.44
C HIS A 90 11.78 23.00 6.51
N GLN A 91 11.15 22.15 7.31
CA GLN A 91 11.82 21.37 8.36
C GLN A 91 12.41 20.07 7.81
N VAL A 92 11.80 19.54 6.75
CA VAL A 92 12.24 18.34 6.04
C VAL A 92 12.19 18.64 4.54
N LYS A 93 13.05 17.97 3.77
CA LYS A 93 13.02 18.03 2.31
C LYS A 93 12.91 16.61 1.78
N PHE A 94 11.85 16.33 1.02
CA PHE A 94 11.68 15.04 0.37
C PHE A 94 12.13 15.10 -1.08
N ASP A 95 12.59 13.95 -1.59
CA ASP A 95 12.73 13.79 -3.02
C ASP A 95 11.34 13.70 -3.70
N PRO A 96 11.25 13.91 -5.03
CA PRO A 96 9.97 13.92 -5.72
C PRO A 96 9.18 12.61 -5.58
N ARG A 97 9.86 11.46 -5.45
CA ARG A 97 9.21 10.16 -5.37
C ARG A 97 8.61 9.93 -3.98
N MET A 98 9.36 10.20 -2.92
CA MET A 98 8.88 10.12 -1.54
C MET A 98 7.71 11.08 -1.33
N ARG A 99 7.79 12.30 -1.88
CA ARG A 99 6.67 13.26 -1.81
C ARG A 99 5.41 12.68 -2.45
N GLU A 100 5.55 12.08 -3.63
CA GLU A 100 4.45 11.43 -4.33
C GLU A 100 3.84 10.27 -3.53
N GLU A 101 4.67 9.42 -2.94
CA GLU A 101 4.23 8.33 -2.05
C GLU A 101 3.50 8.88 -0.80
N LEU A 102 3.95 9.99 -0.23
CA LEU A 102 3.29 10.67 0.90
C LEU A 102 1.94 11.28 0.50
N ILE A 103 1.84 11.91 -0.68
CA ILE A 103 0.57 12.46 -1.20
C ILE A 103 -0.44 11.33 -1.38
N GLN A 104 -0.05 10.25 -2.04
CA GLN A 104 -0.90 9.08 -2.21
C GLN A 104 -1.34 8.54 -0.86
N ARG A 105 -0.41 8.42 0.09
CA ARG A 105 -0.74 7.88 1.40
C ARG A 105 -1.67 8.77 2.21
N ALA A 106 -1.49 10.09 2.17
CA ALA A 106 -2.36 11.09 2.78
C ALA A 106 -3.78 11.06 2.21
N LEU A 107 -3.91 10.80 0.90
CA LEU A 107 -5.18 10.55 0.21
C LEU A 107 -5.82 9.19 0.57
N GLY A 108 -5.18 8.39 1.43
CA GLY A 108 -5.66 7.07 1.84
C GLY A 108 -5.34 5.94 0.86
N ILE A 109 -4.44 6.17 -0.10
CA ILE A 109 -3.99 5.16 -1.05
C ILE A 109 -2.97 4.26 -0.36
N LEU A 110 -3.25 2.96 -0.28
CA LEU A 110 -2.33 1.95 0.24
C LEU A 110 -1.10 1.79 -0.66
N PRO A 111 0.05 1.38 -0.09
CA PRO A 111 1.26 1.16 -0.84
C PRO A 111 1.08 0.18 -2.00
N ALA A 112 1.72 0.52 -3.12
CA ALA A 112 1.73 -0.29 -4.33
C ALA A 112 2.58 -1.56 -4.20
N THR A 113 3.62 -1.49 -3.36
CA THR A 113 4.67 -2.50 -3.23
C THR A 113 4.44 -3.39 -2.02
N GLU A 114 4.83 -4.67 -2.11
CA GLU A 114 4.78 -5.59 -0.97
C GLU A 114 5.70 -5.12 0.16
N LEU A 115 6.81 -4.47 -0.18
CA LEU A 115 7.62 -3.73 0.78
C LEU A 115 6.78 -2.77 1.64
N GLY A 116 6.11 -1.80 1.01
CA GLY A 116 5.34 -0.79 1.73
C GLY A 116 4.18 -1.41 2.52
N ARG A 117 3.50 -2.39 1.92
CA ARG A 117 2.40 -3.12 2.55
C ARG A 117 2.85 -3.84 3.81
N PHE A 118 3.95 -4.58 3.75
CA PHE A 118 4.49 -5.27 4.92
C PHE A 118 4.88 -4.30 6.02
N LEU A 119 5.44 -3.14 5.68
CA LEU A 119 5.77 -2.13 6.69
C LEU A 119 4.51 -1.57 7.35
N GLU A 120 3.42 -1.35 6.62
CA GLU A 120 2.15 -0.91 7.20
C GLU A 120 1.50 -1.99 8.07
N ILE A 121 1.48 -3.24 7.60
CA ILE A 121 0.99 -4.39 8.39
C ILE A 121 1.81 -4.54 9.67
N HIS A 122 3.14 -4.42 9.56
CA HIS A 122 4.06 -4.58 10.69
C HIS A 122 4.03 -3.40 11.68
N SER A 123 3.35 -2.29 11.35
CA SER A 123 3.04 -1.22 12.29
C SER A 123 1.80 -1.53 13.13
N CYS A 124 0.96 -2.48 12.71
CA CYS A 124 -0.25 -2.86 13.44
C CYS A 124 0.08 -3.87 14.54
N ALA A 125 -0.21 -3.52 15.80
CA ALA A 125 0.05 -4.38 16.94
C ALA A 125 -0.61 -5.76 16.81
N ALA A 126 -1.84 -5.83 16.29
CA ALA A 126 -2.57 -7.09 16.11
C ALA A 126 -1.93 -8.03 15.07
N ALA A 127 -1.13 -7.51 14.14
CA ALA A 127 -0.44 -8.29 13.09
C ALA A 127 1.07 -8.47 13.34
N LEU A 128 1.57 -8.05 14.51
CA LEU A 128 2.98 -8.21 14.85
C LEU A 128 3.34 -9.69 15.05
N PRO A 129 4.48 -10.18 14.52
CA PRO A 129 4.87 -11.58 14.62
C PRO A 129 4.90 -12.11 16.06
N ARG A 130 5.40 -11.31 17.01
CA ARG A 130 5.45 -11.66 18.44
C ARG A 130 4.07 -11.93 19.07
N ASN A 131 2.99 -11.42 18.47
CA ASN A 131 1.64 -11.55 19.02
C ASN A 131 0.88 -12.73 18.39
N ILE A 132 1.28 -13.15 17.18
CA ILE A 132 0.52 -14.10 16.36
C ILE A 132 1.26 -15.39 16.03
N ALA A 133 2.60 -15.42 16.17
CA ALA A 133 3.40 -16.58 15.77
C ALA A 133 3.13 -17.86 16.56
N ASP A 134 2.68 -17.74 17.81
CA ASP A 134 2.57 -18.86 18.75
C ASP A 134 1.18 -19.52 18.73
N SER A 135 0.23 -18.99 17.96
CA SER A 135 -1.15 -19.51 17.91
C SER A 135 -1.69 -19.50 16.48
N ASN A 136 -2.14 -20.67 16.02
CA ASN A 136 -2.79 -20.83 14.73
C ASN A 136 -4.07 -19.99 14.62
N GLU A 137 -4.82 -19.84 15.72
CA GLU A 137 -6.04 -19.02 15.74
C GLU A 137 -5.69 -17.55 15.51
N ARG A 138 -4.70 -17.02 16.24
CA ARG A 138 -4.25 -15.62 16.07
C ARG A 138 -3.65 -15.37 14.70
N LEU A 139 -2.95 -16.37 14.15
CA LEU A 139 -2.39 -16.30 12.82
C LEU A 139 -3.50 -16.24 11.74
N LEU A 140 -4.57 -17.03 11.89
CA LEU A 140 -5.75 -16.96 11.02
C LEU A 140 -6.53 -15.65 11.18
N GLU A 141 -6.68 -15.15 12.41
CA GLU A 141 -7.27 -13.83 12.68
C GLU A 141 -6.48 -12.72 11.99
N ALA A 142 -5.15 -12.73 12.11
CA ALA A 142 -4.28 -11.78 11.44
C ALA A 142 -4.34 -11.93 9.91
N PHE A 143 -4.41 -13.16 9.39
CA PHE A 143 -4.60 -13.39 7.95
C PHE A 143 -5.90 -12.75 7.45
N ASN A 144 -7.01 -12.96 8.15
CA ASN A 144 -8.31 -12.38 7.81
C ASN A 144 -8.30 -10.85 7.93
N LEU A 145 -7.67 -10.32 8.97
CA LEU A 145 -7.48 -8.89 9.20
C LEU A 145 -6.76 -8.23 8.01
N ILE A 146 -5.60 -8.78 7.61
CA ILE A 146 -4.79 -8.26 6.52
C ILE A 146 -5.54 -8.39 5.18
N THR A 147 -6.22 -9.52 4.96
CA THR A 147 -6.93 -9.81 3.71
C THR A 147 -7.99 -8.75 3.38
N ARG A 148 -8.69 -8.24 4.40
CA ARG A 148 -9.73 -7.20 4.22
C ARG A 148 -9.21 -5.92 3.57
N ARG A 149 -7.94 -5.56 3.81
CA ARG A 149 -7.36 -4.28 3.38
C ARG A 149 -6.30 -4.45 2.29
N PHE A 150 -5.41 -5.42 2.42
CA PHE A 150 -4.30 -5.63 1.48
C PHE A 150 -4.52 -6.77 0.48
N GLY A 151 -5.55 -7.60 0.69
CA GLY A 151 -5.88 -8.74 -0.14
C GLY A 151 -5.17 -10.03 0.27
N GLU A 152 -5.64 -11.16 -0.28
CA GLU A 152 -5.20 -12.51 0.09
C GLU A 152 -3.71 -12.75 -0.20
N ALA A 153 -3.18 -12.21 -1.31
CA ALA A 153 -1.80 -12.43 -1.71
C ALA A 153 -0.80 -11.85 -0.69
N SER A 154 -0.99 -10.60 -0.27
CA SER A 154 -0.14 -9.95 0.72
C SER A 154 -0.32 -10.59 2.10
N ALA A 155 -1.55 -10.93 2.48
CA ALA A 155 -1.83 -11.63 3.73
C ALA A 155 -1.09 -12.98 3.78
N LEU A 156 -1.20 -13.78 2.72
CA LEU A 156 -0.54 -15.08 2.63
C LEU A 156 0.98 -14.92 2.69
N ALA A 157 1.55 -14.00 1.90
CA ALA A 157 2.98 -13.77 1.87
C ALA A 157 3.52 -13.35 3.25
N TYR A 158 2.88 -12.37 3.90
CA TYR A 158 3.28 -11.89 5.22
C TYR A 158 3.21 -13.00 6.29
N ILE A 159 2.12 -13.76 6.31
CA ILE A 159 1.93 -14.87 7.25
C ILE A 159 2.93 -16.00 7.00
N MET A 160 3.22 -16.35 5.74
CA MET A 160 4.20 -17.39 5.41
C MET A 160 5.62 -17.01 5.84
N LEU A 161 5.98 -15.71 5.77
CA LEU A 161 7.24 -15.23 6.31
C LEU A 161 7.32 -15.42 7.83
N ILE A 162 6.22 -15.17 8.55
CA ILE A 162 6.13 -15.45 9.99
C ILE A 162 6.27 -16.96 10.27
N VAL A 163 5.58 -17.81 9.52
CA VAL A 163 5.70 -19.27 9.66
C VAL A 163 7.14 -19.74 9.39
N ALA A 164 7.82 -19.12 8.43
CA ALA A 164 9.24 -19.36 8.13
C ALA A 164 10.21 -18.84 9.20
N GLY A 165 9.71 -18.23 10.27
CA GLY A 165 10.49 -17.80 11.42
C GLY A 165 10.89 -16.32 11.42
N LEU A 166 10.43 -15.52 10.45
CA LEU A 166 10.76 -14.09 10.42
C LEU A 166 9.98 -13.33 11.49
N ARG A 167 10.65 -12.38 12.13
CA ARG A 167 10.11 -11.62 13.27
C ARG A 167 10.43 -10.14 13.18
N ALA A 168 11.59 -9.77 12.65
CA ALA A 168 12.08 -8.40 12.67
C ALA A 168 11.59 -7.60 11.46
N ARG A 169 11.24 -6.33 11.68
CA ARG A 169 10.79 -5.40 10.63
C ARG A 169 11.72 -5.36 9.41
N SER A 170 13.03 -5.37 9.63
CA SER A 170 14.03 -5.33 8.56
C SER A 170 14.03 -6.60 7.69
N GLU A 171 13.59 -7.74 8.22
CA GLU A 171 13.43 -8.97 7.43
C GLU A 171 12.25 -8.83 6.48
N PHE A 172 11.10 -8.34 6.98
CA PHE A 172 9.94 -8.05 6.14
C PHE A 172 10.28 -6.99 5.08
N GLU A 173 11.07 -5.99 5.41
CA GLU A 173 11.57 -5.01 4.45
C GLU A 173 12.39 -5.68 3.33
N ASN A 174 13.35 -6.54 3.69
CA ASN A 174 14.20 -7.23 2.73
C ASN A 174 13.39 -8.18 1.82
N TYR A 175 12.48 -8.97 2.40
CA TYR A 175 11.66 -9.90 1.63
C TYR A 175 10.60 -9.20 0.79
N GLY A 176 9.98 -8.13 1.30
CA GLY A 176 9.08 -7.29 0.51
C GLY A 176 9.78 -6.75 -0.74
N ARG A 177 10.99 -6.18 -0.59
CA ARG A 177 11.80 -5.71 -1.73
C ARG A 177 12.14 -6.84 -2.71
N LYS A 178 12.45 -8.05 -2.23
CA LYS A 178 12.72 -9.21 -3.10
C LYS A 178 11.47 -9.65 -3.87
N ILE A 179 10.31 -9.63 -3.23
CA ILE A 179 9.03 -9.96 -3.88
C ILE A 179 8.70 -8.91 -4.94
N ASP A 180 8.88 -7.61 -4.65
CA ASP A 180 8.68 -6.54 -5.63
C ASP A 180 9.59 -6.69 -6.85
N LEU A 181 10.88 -6.97 -6.63
CA LEU A 181 11.84 -7.22 -7.71
C LEU A 181 11.48 -8.46 -8.54
N LEU A 182 11.00 -9.53 -7.89
CA LEU A 182 10.54 -10.73 -8.59
C LEU A 182 9.29 -10.41 -9.42
N PHE A 183 8.31 -9.71 -8.84
CA PHE A 183 7.09 -9.30 -9.51
C PHE A 183 7.40 -8.45 -10.75
N GLN A 184 8.27 -7.44 -10.62
CA GLN A 184 8.68 -6.60 -11.73
C GLN A 184 9.30 -7.42 -12.88
N LYS A 185 10.26 -8.29 -12.57
CA LYS A 185 10.92 -9.16 -13.57
C LYS A 185 9.96 -10.11 -14.29
N VAL A 186 8.89 -10.52 -13.60
CA VAL A 186 7.84 -11.38 -14.16
C VAL A 186 6.93 -10.57 -15.09
N VAL A 187 6.45 -9.42 -14.63
CA VAL A 187 5.54 -8.55 -15.39
C VAL A 187 6.20 -7.94 -16.63
N GLU A 188 7.48 -7.60 -16.57
CA GLU A 188 8.26 -7.13 -17.73
C GLU A 188 8.48 -8.21 -18.80
N GLY A 189 8.14 -9.47 -18.51
CA GLY A 189 8.18 -10.55 -19.50
C GLY A 189 7.19 -10.26 -20.66
N PRO A 190 7.61 -10.33 -21.93
CA PRO A 190 6.78 -9.88 -23.06
C PRO A 190 5.43 -10.61 -23.16
N ALA A 191 5.41 -11.92 -22.87
CA ALA A 191 4.18 -12.71 -22.87
C ALA A 191 3.21 -12.33 -21.72
N VAL A 192 3.75 -11.90 -20.58
CA VAL A 192 2.94 -11.48 -19.41
C VAL A 192 2.41 -10.07 -19.63
N ALA A 193 3.26 -9.15 -20.10
CA ALA A 193 2.87 -7.78 -20.43
C ALA A 193 1.73 -7.72 -21.44
N GLN A 194 1.85 -8.46 -22.56
CA GLN A 194 0.79 -8.55 -23.58
C GLN A 194 -0.54 -9.07 -22.99
N MET A 195 -0.48 -10.10 -22.14
CA MET A 195 -1.70 -10.65 -21.52
C MET A 195 -2.31 -9.68 -20.49
N LEU A 196 -1.50 -8.94 -19.73
CA LEU A 196 -1.99 -7.93 -18.79
C LEU A 196 -2.69 -6.78 -19.52
N GLU A 197 -2.19 -6.34 -20.66
CA GLU A 197 -2.88 -5.36 -21.52
C GLU A 197 -4.22 -5.91 -22.01
N MET A 198 -4.30 -7.18 -22.41
CA MET A 198 -5.55 -7.79 -22.86
C MET A 198 -6.57 -8.00 -21.74
N VAL A 199 -6.12 -8.32 -20.52
CA VAL A 199 -6.98 -8.51 -19.34
C VAL A 199 -7.50 -7.18 -18.80
N THR A 200 -6.79 -6.07 -19.05
CA THR A 200 -7.16 -4.73 -18.58
C THR A 200 -8.04 -3.94 -19.56
N LEU A 201 -8.31 -4.46 -20.76
CA LEU A 201 -9.23 -3.84 -21.73
C LEU A 201 -10.65 -3.74 -21.15
N ASN A 202 -11.09 -2.49 -20.91
CA ASN A 202 -12.45 -2.07 -20.57
C ASN A 202 -12.92 -2.27 -19.12
N GLY A 203 -12.03 -2.45 -18.14
CA GLY A 203 -12.40 -2.44 -16.71
C GLY A 203 -13.39 -3.54 -16.28
N ARG A 204 -13.67 -4.51 -17.16
CA ARG A 204 -14.42 -5.73 -16.84
C ARG A 204 -13.43 -6.83 -16.54
N ARG A 205 -13.69 -7.64 -15.51
CA ARG A 205 -12.90 -8.86 -15.26
C ARG A 205 -12.92 -9.68 -16.55
N ALA A 206 -11.73 -9.88 -17.14
CA ALA A 206 -11.60 -10.71 -18.32
C ALA A 206 -12.18 -12.11 -18.04
N GLY A 207 -12.76 -12.75 -19.06
CA GLY A 207 -13.28 -14.11 -18.91
C GLY A 207 -12.21 -15.10 -18.44
N PHE A 208 -12.64 -16.33 -18.15
CA PHE A 208 -11.75 -17.41 -17.72
C PHE A 208 -10.53 -17.58 -18.65
N GLU A 209 -10.74 -17.53 -19.96
CA GLU A 209 -9.70 -17.81 -20.96
C GLU A 209 -8.50 -16.81 -20.90
N PRO A 210 -8.70 -15.48 -20.93
CA PRO A 210 -7.62 -14.53 -20.69
C PRO A 210 -6.90 -14.71 -19.35
N GLN A 211 -7.63 -14.99 -18.27
CA GLN A 211 -7.04 -15.21 -16.95
C GLN A 211 -6.18 -16.48 -16.92
N PHE A 212 -6.66 -17.57 -17.53
CA PHE A 212 -5.93 -18.82 -17.64
C PHE A 212 -4.64 -18.65 -18.47
N ARG A 213 -4.70 -17.94 -19.60
CA ARG A 213 -3.51 -17.65 -20.41
C ARG A 213 -2.49 -16.81 -19.65
N LEU A 214 -2.95 -15.83 -18.87
CA LEU A 214 -2.07 -15.05 -18.00
C LEU A 214 -1.38 -15.97 -16.98
N LEU A 215 -2.10 -16.88 -16.32
CA LEU A 215 -1.51 -17.84 -15.38
C LEU A 215 -0.47 -18.75 -16.05
N VAL A 216 -0.74 -19.24 -17.26
CA VAL A 216 0.23 -20.02 -18.03
C VAL A 216 1.47 -19.19 -18.36
N ALA A 217 1.32 -17.95 -18.83
CA ALA A 217 2.44 -17.06 -19.13
C ALA A 217 3.28 -16.75 -17.88
N LEU A 218 2.62 -16.49 -16.74
CA LEU A 218 3.28 -16.29 -15.44
C LEU A 218 4.08 -17.53 -15.01
N ARG A 219 3.48 -18.72 -15.13
CA ARG A 219 4.14 -19.99 -14.82
C ARG A 219 5.39 -20.19 -15.67
N GLU A 220 5.28 -20.04 -16.98
CA GLU A 220 6.41 -20.21 -17.90
C GLU A 220 7.53 -19.20 -17.60
N ARG A 221 7.17 -17.94 -17.33
CA ARG A 221 8.15 -16.91 -16.96
C ARG A 221 8.87 -17.26 -15.66
N LEU A 222 8.15 -17.62 -14.61
CA LEU A 222 8.72 -18.06 -13.34
C LEU A 222 9.61 -19.30 -13.51
N TRP A 223 9.20 -20.23 -14.38
CA TRP A 223 9.98 -21.42 -14.69
C TRP A 223 11.31 -21.10 -15.35
N GLN A 224 11.33 -20.21 -16.34
CA GLN A 224 12.54 -19.74 -17.04
C GLN A 224 13.50 -19.00 -16.11
N MET A 225 13.00 -18.36 -15.05
CA MET A 225 13.81 -17.60 -14.09
C MET A 225 14.52 -18.49 -13.06
N LYS A 226 14.28 -19.81 -13.03
CA LYS A 226 14.96 -20.70 -12.07
C LYS A 226 16.44 -20.90 -12.46
N PRO A 227 17.40 -20.56 -11.58
CA PRO A 227 18.84 -20.57 -11.89
C PRO A 227 19.37 -21.94 -12.33
N SER A 228 18.83 -23.03 -11.79
CA SER A 228 19.30 -24.40 -12.05
C SER A 228 19.03 -24.93 -13.46
N ARG A 229 18.39 -24.13 -14.34
CA ARG A 229 18.07 -24.51 -15.72
C ARG A 229 18.62 -23.54 -16.78
N LEU A 230 19.35 -22.52 -16.34
CA LEU A 230 20.12 -21.61 -17.20
C LEU A 230 21.59 -22.01 -17.30
N ALA A 231 22.02 -23.04 -16.57
CA ALA A 231 23.31 -23.69 -16.79
C ALA A 231 23.18 -24.60 -18.04
N PRO A 232 24.06 -24.45 -19.05
CA PRO A 232 24.05 -25.26 -20.26
C PRO A 232 24.32 -26.74 -20.00
#